data_AF-A0A8C4RKE5-F1
#
_entry.id   AF-A0A8C4RKE5-F1
#
_cell.length_a   1.000
_cell.length_b   1.000
_cell.length_c   1.000
_cell.angle_alpha   90.00
_cell.angle_beta   90.00
_cell.angle_gamma   90.00
#
_symmetry.space_group_name_H-M   'P 1'
#
loop_
_entity.id
_entity.type
_entity.pdbx_description
1 polymer ?
#
loop_
_entity_poly.entity_id
_entity_poly.type
_entity_poly.pdbx_seq_one_letter_code
_entity_poly.pdbx_strand_id
1 'polypeptide(L)'
;MLQFVAVGLAVHLVFFYSIFDIYFTSPLVHGMTPQRTPLSPPAKRLVLFVADGLRADVLYRLDENGSPRASYLRKVIEEKGSWGVSHTHVPTESRPGHVALIAGFYEDVSAVAKGWKDNPIEFDSVFNESKYTWSWGSPDILPMFAKGASKDHIYTFMYPAENEDFAAEDASKLDTWVFDETFHCSLWFWLLFYI
;
A
#
# COMPACT_ATOMS: atom_id res chain seq x y z
N MET A 1 -9.88 48.87 22.29
CA MET A 1 -10.67 48.07 21.32
C MET A 1 -9.78 47.39 20.30
N LEU A 2 -8.99 48.12 19.50
CA LEU A 2 -8.12 47.52 18.47
C LEU A 2 -7.07 46.53 19.03
N GLN A 3 -6.44 46.85 20.17
CA GLN A 3 -5.49 45.94 20.83
C GLN A 3 -6.14 44.62 21.27
N PHE A 4 -7.35 44.67 21.81
CA PHE A 4 -8.09 43.47 22.21
C PHE A 4 -8.47 42.60 21.00
N VAL A 5 -8.90 43.23 19.90
CA VAL A 5 -9.17 42.54 18.63
C VAL A 5 -7.89 41.93 18.05
N ALA A 6 -6.76 42.65 18.08
CA ALA A 6 -5.48 42.17 17.58
C ALA A 6 -4.96 40.96 18.38
N VAL A 7 -5.03 41.01 19.71
CA VAL A 7 -4.65 39.88 20.58
C VAL A 7 -5.59 38.70 20.35
N GLY A 8 -6.90 38.95 20.27
CA GLY A 8 -7.88 37.92 19.95
C GLY A 8 -7.58 37.23 18.62
N LEU A 9 -7.32 37.99 17.56
CA LEU A 9 -6.96 37.46 16.25
C LEU A 9 -5.66 36.66 16.30
N ALA A 10 -4.63 37.17 16.98
CA ALA A 10 -3.36 36.48 17.14
C ALA A 10 -3.53 35.11 17.83
N VAL A 11 -4.32 35.05 18.90
CA VAL A 11 -4.62 33.79 19.60
C VAL A 11 -5.33 32.80 18.66
N HIS A 12 -6.31 33.25 17.88
CA HIS A 12 -7.00 32.38 16.93
C HIS A 12 -6.08 31.89 15.80
N LEU A 13 -5.19 32.74 15.29
CA LEU A 13 -4.20 32.36 14.29
C LEU A 13 -3.20 31.33 14.84
N VAL A 14 -2.75 31.49 16.09
CA VAL A 14 -1.88 30.51 16.76
C VAL A 14 -2.60 29.17 16.92
N PHE A 15 -3.84 29.17 17.40
CA PHE A 15 -4.60 27.93 17.54
C PHE A 15 -4.87 27.27 16.18
N PHE A 16 -5.20 28.06 15.16
CA PHE A 16 -5.39 27.56 13.81
C PHE A 16 -4.11 26.90 13.27
N TYR A 17 -2.95 27.58 13.40
CA TYR A 17 -1.67 27.02 12.98
C TYR A 17 -1.28 25.78 13.79
N SER A 18 -1.59 25.74 15.09
CA SER A 18 -1.27 24.59 15.95
C SER A 18 -1.95 23.29 15.49
N ILE A 19 -3.16 23.37 14.91
CA ILE A 19 -3.82 22.19 14.34
C ILE A 19 -3.00 21.64 13.17
N PHE A 20 -2.46 22.52 12.30
CA PHE A 20 -1.62 22.07 11.20
C PHE A 20 -0.32 21.46 11.70
N ASP A 21 0.33 22.09 12.67
CA ASP A 21 1.58 21.61 13.26
C ASP A 21 1.41 20.24 13.96
N ILE A 22 0.35 20.06 14.76
CA ILE A 22 0.11 18.82 15.50
C ILE A 22 -0.28 17.66 14.58
N TYR A 23 -1.12 17.90 13.56
CA TYR A 23 -1.69 16.82 12.75
C TYR A 23 -0.96 16.57 11.43
N PHE A 24 -0.19 17.53 10.91
CA PHE A 24 0.47 17.43 9.60
C PHE A 24 1.99 17.49 9.69
N THR A 25 2.57 17.35 10.89
CA THR A 25 3.99 17.07 11.06
C THR A 25 4.26 15.59 10.78
N SER A 26 5.30 15.32 9.98
CA SER A 26 5.69 13.96 9.61
C SER A 26 6.09 13.14 10.84
N PRO A 27 5.53 11.93 11.03
CA PRO A 27 5.97 11.01 12.07
C PRO A 27 7.24 10.23 11.69
N LEU A 28 7.77 10.40 10.47
CA LEU A 28 8.86 9.60 9.94
C LEU A 28 10.20 9.95 10.57
N VAL A 29 10.78 8.99 11.29
CA VAL A 29 12.11 9.10 11.89
C VAL A 29 13.15 8.56 10.90
N HIS A 30 14.16 9.37 10.61
CA HIS A 30 15.23 9.02 9.70
C HIS A 30 16.50 8.61 10.46
N GLY A 31 17.37 7.81 9.82
CA GLY A 31 18.67 7.43 10.38
C GLY A 31 18.62 6.31 11.42
N MET A 32 17.55 5.52 11.44
CA MET A 32 17.48 4.31 12.26
C MET A 32 18.52 3.29 11.78
N THR A 33 19.15 2.57 12.73
CA THR A 33 20.11 1.50 12.39
C THR A 33 19.36 0.23 11.99
N PRO A 34 19.59 -0.32 10.78
CA PRO A 34 18.96 -1.56 10.34
C PRO A 34 19.21 -2.71 11.32
N GLN A 35 18.17 -3.48 11.64
CA GLN A 35 18.27 -4.63 12.53
C GLN A 35 18.14 -5.92 11.71
N ARG A 36 19.06 -6.86 11.94
CA ARG A 36 18.98 -8.20 11.34
C ARG A 36 18.48 -9.20 12.37
N THR A 37 17.50 -10.00 11.97
CA THR A 37 17.00 -11.10 12.78
C THR A 37 18.00 -12.26 12.75
N PRO A 38 18.39 -12.84 13.90
CA PRO A 38 19.29 -14.00 13.94
C PRO A 38 18.60 -15.32 13.52
N LEU A 39 17.29 -15.30 13.35
CA LEU A 39 16.48 -16.46 12.96
C LEU A 39 16.62 -16.73 11.46
N SER A 40 16.60 -18.01 11.09
CA SER A 40 16.53 -18.40 9.68
C SER A 40 15.20 -17.96 9.08
N PRO A 41 15.19 -17.40 7.85
CA PRO A 41 13.95 -16.94 7.21
C PRO A 41 13.01 -18.13 6.94
N PRO A 42 11.70 -17.98 7.18
CA PRO A 42 10.73 -19.07 7.01
C PRO A 42 10.49 -19.42 5.53
N ALA A 43 10.79 -18.50 4.62
CA ALA A 43 10.68 -18.69 3.19
C ALA A 43 11.78 -17.92 2.46
N LYS A 44 12.14 -18.38 1.27
CA LYS A 44 13.04 -17.66 0.37
C LYS A 44 12.31 -16.59 -0.43
N ARG A 45 11.01 -16.77 -0.68
CA ARG A 45 10.21 -15.93 -1.60
C ARG A 45 8.94 -15.47 -0.89
N LEU A 46 8.54 -14.24 -1.19
CA LEU A 46 7.25 -13.69 -0.82
C LEU A 46 6.47 -13.40 -2.10
N VAL A 47 5.22 -13.85 -2.16
CA VAL A 47 4.26 -13.47 -3.21
C VAL A 47 3.13 -12.76 -2.52
N LEU A 48 2.85 -11.53 -2.94
CA LEU A 48 1.83 -10.68 -2.36
C LEU A 48 0.71 -10.48 -3.37
N PHE A 49 -0.48 -10.99 -3.06
CA PHE A 49 -1.70 -10.68 -3.80
C PHE A 49 -2.47 -9.62 -3.02
N VAL A 50 -2.64 -8.44 -3.62
CA VAL A 50 -3.39 -7.34 -3.02
C VAL A 50 -4.64 -7.10 -3.87
N ALA A 51 -5.80 -7.34 -3.29
CA ALA A 51 -7.08 -7.05 -3.91
C ALA A 51 -7.64 -5.77 -3.30
N ASP A 52 -7.81 -4.73 -4.12
CA ASP A 52 -8.32 -3.45 -3.66
C ASP A 52 -9.82 -3.56 -3.29
N GLY A 53 -10.22 -2.87 -2.23
CA GLY A 53 -11.61 -2.87 -1.76
C GLY A 53 -12.16 -4.21 -1.25
N LEU A 54 -11.31 -5.23 -1.02
CA LEU A 54 -11.75 -6.56 -0.56
C LEU A 54 -12.23 -6.51 0.90
N ARG A 55 -13.55 -6.31 1.07
CA ARG A 55 -14.17 -6.29 2.40
C ARG A 55 -14.32 -7.68 3.00
N ALA A 56 -13.97 -7.80 4.28
CA ALA A 56 -14.12 -9.03 5.05
C ALA A 56 -15.56 -9.55 5.07
N ASP A 57 -16.55 -8.67 5.30
CA ASP A 57 -17.96 -9.09 5.36
C ASP A 57 -18.50 -9.62 4.03
N VAL A 58 -17.94 -9.18 2.91
CA VAL A 58 -18.27 -9.68 1.57
C VAL A 58 -17.57 -11.01 1.30
N LEU A 59 -16.28 -11.12 1.66
CA LEU A 59 -15.49 -12.34 1.46
C LEU A 59 -16.05 -13.53 2.26
N TYR A 60 -16.52 -13.29 3.48
CA TYR A 60 -17.07 -14.33 4.35
C TYR A 60 -18.56 -14.61 4.15
N ARG A 61 -19.25 -13.81 3.32
CA ARG A 61 -20.68 -13.98 3.08
C ARG A 61 -20.94 -15.26 2.29
N LEU A 62 -21.91 -16.03 2.78
CA LEU A 62 -22.50 -17.16 2.04
C LEU A 62 -23.73 -16.66 1.27
N ASP A 63 -23.96 -17.22 0.10
CA ASP A 63 -25.19 -16.99 -0.65
C ASP A 63 -26.39 -17.71 -0.02
N GLU A 64 -27.58 -17.56 -0.63
CA GLU A 64 -28.81 -18.20 -0.18
C GLU A 64 -28.73 -19.75 -0.16
N ASN A 65 -27.83 -20.32 -0.97
CA ASN A 65 -27.57 -21.75 -1.06
C ASN A 65 -26.44 -22.21 -0.11
N GLY A 66 -25.93 -21.31 0.74
CA GLY A 66 -24.83 -21.59 1.67
C GLY A 66 -23.45 -21.68 1.00
N SER A 67 -23.31 -21.28 -0.26
CA SER A 67 -22.06 -21.33 -1.01
C SER A 67 -21.27 -20.01 -0.87
N PRO A 68 -19.94 -20.08 -0.67
CA PRO A 68 -19.09 -18.90 -0.58
C PRO A 68 -18.86 -18.27 -1.96
N ARG A 69 -18.82 -16.94 -2.02
CA ARG A 69 -18.53 -16.21 -3.27
C ARG A 69 -17.13 -16.47 -3.82
N ALA A 70 -16.16 -16.70 -2.93
CA ALA A 70 -14.77 -17.03 -3.29
C ALA A 70 -14.40 -18.41 -2.76
N SER A 71 -14.93 -19.46 -3.40
CA SER A 71 -14.77 -20.86 -2.96
C SER A 71 -13.32 -21.30 -2.78
N TYR A 72 -12.42 -20.87 -3.68
CA TYR A 72 -11.00 -21.15 -3.57
C TYR A 72 -10.38 -20.50 -2.32
N LEU A 73 -10.58 -19.20 -2.12
CA LEU A 73 -10.06 -18.48 -0.95
C LEU A 73 -10.67 -19.03 0.34
N ARG A 74 -11.96 -19.37 0.34
CA ARG A 74 -12.63 -20.00 1.48
C ARG A 74 -11.95 -21.32 1.86
N LYS A 75 -11.66 -22.18 0.88
CA LYS A 75 -10.95 -23.44 1.11
C LYS A 75 -9.55 -23.22 1.67
N VAL A 76 -8.82 -22.22 1.17
CA VAL A 76 -7.49 -21.87 1.71
C VAL A 76 -7.60 -21.46 3.18
N ILE A 77 -8.57 -20.60 3.52
CA ILE A 77 -8.84 -20.11 4.87
C ILE A 77 -9.19 -21.26 5.84
N GLU A 78 -9.97 -22.24 5.39
CA GLU A 78 -10.45 -23.35 6.24
C GLU A 78 -9.43 -24.49 6.40
N GLU A 79 -8.66 -24.81 5.36
CA GLU A 79 -7.86 -26.04 5.34
C GLU A 79 -6.35 -25.83 5.44
N LYS A 80 -5.80 -24.69 4.98
CA LYS A 80 -4.35 -24.57 4.72
C LYS A 80 -3.69 -23.30 5.27
N GLY A 81 -4.45 -22.21 5.35
CA GLY A 81 -3.91 -20.87 5.59
C GLY A 81 -4.16 -20.38 7.02
N SER A 82 -3.34 -19.41 7.42
CA SER A 82 -3.68 -18.52 8.54
C SER A 82 -4.35 -17.27 7.99
N TRP A 83 -5.36 -16.76 8.71
CA TRP A 83 -6.13 -15.61 8.27
C TRP A 83 -6.46 -14.71 9.45
N GLY A 84 -6.75 -13.45 9.14
CA GLY A 84 -7.20 -12.45 10.10
C GLY A 84 -7.88 -11.29 9.37
N VAL A 85 -8.64 -10.49 10.11
CA VAL A 85 -9.23 -9.25 9.59
C VAL A 85 -8.34 -8.09 9.98
N SER A 86 -7.76 -7.42 8.99
CA SER A 86 -6.98 -6.21 9.20
C SER A 86 -7.90 -5.00 9.33
N HIS A 87 -7.69 -4.18 10.36
CA HIS A 87 -8.40 -2.91 10.52
C HIS A 87 -7.58 -1.82 9.86
N THR A 88 -8.12 -1.22 8.81
CA THR A 88 -7.49 -0.11 8.13
C THR A 88 -7.64 1.18 8.94
N HIS A 89 -6.60 1.99 8.94
CA HIS A 89 -6.66 3.35 9.46
C HIS A 89 -7.06 4.32 8.35
N VAL A 90 -7.65 5.45 8.73
CA VAL A 90 -7.93 6.55 7.82
C VAL A 90 -6.61 7.23 7.40
N PRO A 91 -6.49 7.69 6.14
CA PRO A 91 -7.44 7.56 5.04
C PRO A 91 -7.48 6.14 4.45
N THR A 92 -8.68 5.62 4.18
CA THR A 92 -8.89 4.26 3.63
C THR A 92 -8.85 4.29 2.11
N GLU A 93 -7.69 4.65 1.55
CA GLU A 93 -7.41 4.67 0.11
C GLU A 93 -6.37 3.60 -0.24
N SER A 94 -6.24 3.29 -1.53
CA SER A 94 -5.33 2.26 -2.03
C SER A 94 -3.88 2.54 -1.62
N ARG A 95 -3.41 3.78 -1.79
CA ARG A 95 -2.03 4.18 -1.47
C ARG A 95 -1.64 4.03 0.01
N PRO A 96 -2.36 4.60 0.99
CA PRO A 96 -2.07 4.40 2.40
C PRO A 96 -2.05 2.93 2.81
N GLY A 97 -2.94 2.12 2.24
CA GLY A 97 -3.00 0.68 2.49
C GLY A 97 -1.75 -0.06 2.01
N HIS A 98 -1.24 0.27 0.83
CA HIS A 98 -0.01 -0.32 0.30
C HIS A 98 1.23 0.09 1.11
N VAL A 99 1.32 1.36 1.53
CA VAL A 99 2.42 1.84 2.39
C VAL A 99 2.43 1.07 3.72
N ALA A 100 1.28 0.95 4.38
CA ALA A 100 1.16 0.20 5.63
C ALA A 100 1.53 -1.29 5.46
N LEU A 101 1.13 -1.90 4.35
CA LEU A 101 1.39 -3.32 4.08
C LEU A 101 2.86 -3.62 3.77
N ILE A 102 3.52 -2.75 2.98
CA ILE A 102 4.85 -3.02 2.41
C ILE A 102 5.97 -2.35 3.23
N ALA A 103 5.70 -1.20 3.84
CA ALA A 103 6.68 -0.45 4.63
C ALA A 103 6.40 -0.47 6.14
N GLY A 104 5.22 -0.94 6.57
CA GLY A 104 4.93 -1.19 7.98
C GLY A 104 4.63 0.05 8.82
N PHE A 105 4.32 1.19 8.19
CA PHE A 105 3.92 2.42 8.88
C PHE A 105 2.71 3.07 8.19
N TYR A 106 1.96 3.88 8.93
CA TYR A 106 0.83 4.62 8.36
C TYR A 106 1.31 5.76 7.48
N GLU A 107 0.57 6.04 6.42
CA GLU A 107 0.95 7.10 5.50
C GLU A 107 1.17 8.44 6.22
N ASP A 108 2.17 9.17 5.74
CA ASP A 108 2.52 10.48 6.25
C ASP A 108 1.47 11.52 5.86
N VAL A 109 0.68 11.94 6.86
CA VAL A 109 -0.37 12.96 6.71
C VAL A 109 0.20 14.31 6.25
N SER A 110 1.52 14.56 6.41
CA SER A 110 2.18 15.75 5.85
C SER A 110 2.13 15.82 4.32
N ALA A 111 1.85 14.70 3.63
CA ALA A 111 1.62 14.66 2.18
C ALA A 111 0.47 15.59 1.73
N VAL A 112 -0.46 15.94 2.63
CA VAL A 112 -1.52 16.94 2.36
C VAL A 112 -0.95 18.28 1.93
N ALA A 113 0.19 18.69 2.49
CA ALA A 113 0.85 19.95 2.12
C ALA A 113 1.35 19.96 0.68
N LYS A 114 1.57 18.78 0.06
CA LYS A 114 1.93 18.62 -1.35
C LYS A 114 0.75 18.20 -2.22
N GLY A 115 -0.48 18.29 -1.70
CA GLY A 115 -1.70 18.01 -2.45
C GLY A 115 -1.89 16.53 -2.80
N TRP A 116 -1.36 15.61 -1.98
CA TRP A 116 -1.57 14.16 -2.13
C TRP A 116 -1.03 13.54 -3.43
N LYS A 117 -0.26 14.28 -4.24
CA LYS A 117 0.21 13.84 -5.56
C LYS A 117 1.51 13.02 -5.54
N ASP A 118 2.29 13.16 -4.48
CA ASP A 118 3.58 12.48 -4.35
C ASP A 118 3.94 12.39 -2.87
N ASN A 119 4.50 11.26 -2.43
CA ASN A 119 4.93 11.16 -1.04
C ASN A 119 6.12 12.11 -0.85
N PRO A 120 6.03 13.09 0.08
CA PRO A 120 7.04 14.13 0.19
C PRO A 120 8.41 13.59 0.63
N ILE A 121 8.44 12.40 1.22
CA ILE A 121 9.55 11.83 1.98
C ILE A 121 9.80 10.40 1.48
N GLU A 122 11.07 10.11 1.16
CA GLU A 122 11.52 8.76 0.82
C GLU A 122 11.48 7.89 2.09
N PHE A 123 10.96 6.67 1.97
CA PHE A 123 10.89 5.72 3.08
C PHE A 123 11.45 4.37 2.66
N ASP A 124 11.88 3.61 3.66
CA ASP A 124 12.36 2.26 3.43
C ASP A 124 11.20 1.25 3.37
N SER A 125 11.36 0.20 2.58
CA SER A 125 10.32 -0.78 2.31
C SER A 125 10.90 -2.18 2.15
N VAL A 126 10.07 -3.22 2.32
CA VAL A 126 10.50 -4.61 2.11
C VAL A 126 11.08 -4.84 0.70
N PHE A 127 10.67 -4.05 -0.29
CA PHE A 127 11.19 -4.17 -1.66
C PHE A 127 12.64 -3.66 -1.78
N ASN A 128 13.02 -2.63 -1.03
CA ASN A 128 14.39 -2.12 -1.01
C ASN A 128 15.35 -3.16 -0.41
N GLU A 129 14.91 -3.83 0.66
CA GLU A 129 15.67 -4.88 1.36
C GLU A 129 15.59 -6.26 0.65
N SER A 130 14.85 -6.35 -0.44
CA SER A 130 14.76 -7.55 -1.26
C SER A 130 15.91 -7.62 -2.28
N LYS A 131 16.32 -8.84 -2.66
CA LYS A 131 17.32 -9.01 -3.73
C LYS A 131 16.79 -8.59 -5.09
N TYR A 132 15.50 -8.82 -5.34
CA TYR A 132 14.80 -8.44 -6.56
C TYR A 132 13.30 -8.30 -6.26
N THR A 133 12.63 -7.35 -6.90
CA THR A 133 11.17 -7.19 -6.81
C THR A 133 10.59 -7.09 -8.21
N TRP A 134 9.51 -7.83 -8.47
CA TRP A 134 8.69 -7.65 -9.66
C TRP A 134 7.27 -7.34 -9.20
N SER A 135 6.68 -6.31 -9.76
CA SER A 135 5.35 -5.86 -9.39
C SER A 135 4.55 -5.44 -10.62
N TRP A 136 3.27 -5.80 -10.63
CA TRP A 136 2.31 -5.51 -11.68
C TRP A 136 1.11 -4.78 -11.09
N GLY A 137 0.67 -3.68 -11.69
CA GLY A 137 -0.47 -2.93 -11.16
C GLY A 137 -0.53 -1.46 -11.57
N SER A 138 -1.09 -0.63 -10.68
CA SER A 138 -1.41 0.78 -10.95
C SER A 138 -0.18 1.68 -11.10
N PRO A 139 -0.20 2.62 -12.06
CA PRO A 139 0.79 3.68 -12.19
C PRO A 139 0.79 4.68 -11.03
N ASP A 140 -0.26 4.75 -10.21
CA ASP A 140 -0.32 5.61 -9.03
C ASP A 140 0.37 4.98 -7.81
N ILE A 141 0.54 3.65 -7.81
CA ILE A 141 1.08 2.89 -6.68
C ILE A 141 2.52 2.45 -6.91
N LEU A 142 2.79 1.73 -8.00
CA LEU A 142 4.08 1.07 -8.17
C LEU A 142 5.29 2.01 -8.19
N PRO A 143 5.23 3.20 -8.85
CA PRO A 143 6.38 4.09 -8.91
C PRO A 143 6.88 4.58 -7.55
N MET A 144 6.02 4.69 -6.54
CA MET A 144 6.43 5.19 -5.22
C MET A 144 7.42 4.26 -4.53
N PHE A 145 7.34 2.95 -4.79
CA PHE A 145 8.24 1.95 -4.21
C PHE A 145 9.51 1.74 -5.05
N ALA A 146 9.49 2.13 -6.32
CA ALA A 146 10.67 2.11 -7.18
C ALA A 146 11.52 3.39 -7.04
N LYS A 147 10.92 4.48 -6.57
CA LYS A 147 11.58 5.77 -6.36
C LYS A 147 12.45 5.71 -5.10
N GLY A 148 13.76 5.95 -5.25
CA GLY A 148 14.73 5.90 -4.15
C GLY A 148 15.44 4.55 -3.99
N ALA A 149 14.92 3.46 -4.57
CA ALA A 149 15.62 2.19 -4.64
C ALA A 149 16.80 2.25 -5.64
N SER A 150 17.87 1.49 -5.40
CA SER A 150 18.85 1.22 -6.46
C SER A 150 18.09 0.60 -7.63
N LYS A 151 18.03 1.31 -8.76
CA LYS A 151 17.17 0.98 -9.91
C LYS A 151 17.46 -0.38 -10.58
N ASP A 152 18.38 -1.16 -10.03
CA ASP A 152 18.92 -2.37 -10.66
C ASP A 152 18.18 -3.65 -10.24
N HIS A 153 17.26 -3.58 -9.27
CA HIS A 153 16.57 -4.78 -8.77
C HIS A 153 15.04 -4.69 -8.60
N ILE A 154 14.43 -3.53 -8.77
CA ILE A 154 12.97 -3.36 -8.71
C ILE A 154 12.40 -3.13 -10.11
N TYR A 155 11.56 -4.06 -10.56
CA TYR A 155 10.93 -4.08 -11.87
C TYR A 155 9.43 -3.83 -11.73
N THR A 156 8.95 -2.72 -12.29
CA THR A 156 7.54 -2.33 -12.25
C THR A 156 6.91 -2.43 -13.64
N PHE A 157 5.78 -3.12 -13.72
CA PHE A 157 4.97 -3.27 -14.93
C PHE A 157 3.61 -2.65 -14.64
N MET A 158 3.25 -1.62 -15.39
CA MET A 158 2.04 -0.85 -15.14
C MET A 158 1.16 -0.85 -16.37
N TYR A 159 -0.15 -0.93 -16.17
CA TYR A 159 -1.08 -0.61 -17.23
C TYR A 159 -1.10 0.92 -17.49
N PRO A 160 -1.52 1.36 -18.69
CA PRO A 160 -1.72 2.78 -18.97
C PRO A 160 -2.71 3.42 -17.98
N ALA A 161 -2.41 4.61 -17.47
CA ALA A 161 -3.30 5.36 -16.55
C ALA A 161 -4.69 5.61 -17.15
N GLU A 162 -4.79 5.66 -18.48
CA GLU A 162 -6.06 5.79 -19.22
C GLU A 162 -7.03 4.61 -18.99
N ASN A 163 -6.51 3.46 -18.54
CA ASN A 163 -7.31 2.28 -18.25
C ASN A 163 -7.90 2.28 -16.83
N GLU A 164 -7.53 3.24 -15.96
CA GLU A 164 -8.10 3.41 -14.62
C GLU A 164 -9.49 4.06 -14.68
N ASP A 165 -10.45 3.32 -15.23
CA ASP A 165 -11.85 3.71 -15.20
C ASP A 165 -12.58 3.03 -14.03
N PHE A 166 -12.54 3.68 -12.87
CA PHE A 166 -13.22 3.21 -11.66
C PHE A 166 -14.76 3.29 -11.74
N ALA A 167 -15.30 3.88 -12.81
CA ALA A 167 -16.74 3.97 -13.07
C ALA A 167 -17.21 3.02 -14.19
N ALA A 168 -16.29 2.26 -14.79
CA ALA A 168 -16.62 1.27 -15.81
C ALA A 168 -17.53 0.16 -15.27
N GLU A 169 -18.40 -0.36 -16.12
CA GLU A 169 -19.27 -1.50 -15.78
C GLU A 169 -18.49 -2.78 -15.46
N ASP A 170 -17.28 -2.92 -16.00
CA ASP A 170 -16.41 -4.08 -15.80
C ASP A 170 -15.19 -3.74 -14.94
N ALA A 171 -15.30 -4.00 -13.64
CA ALA A 171 -14.21 -3.83 -12.67
C ALA A 171 -13.10 -4.88 -12.81
N SER A 172 -13.30 -5.97 -13.58
CA SER A 172 -12.34 -7.09 -13.66
C SER A 172 -11.24 -6.88 -14.71
N LYS A 173 -11.35 -5.82 -15.53
CA LYS A 173 -10.44 -5.56 -16.64
C LYS A 173 -8.98 -5.39 -16.20
N LEU A 174 -8.75 -4.64 -15.12
CA LEU A 174 -7.42 -4.40 -14.57
C LEU A 174 -6.85 -5.65 -13.90
N ASP A 175 -7.69 -6.41 -13.20
CA ASP A 175 -7.31 -7.70 -12.60
C ASP A 175 -6.89 -8.70 -13.69
N THR A 176 -7.63 -8.74 -14.80
CA THR A 176 -7.33 -9.59 -15.95
C THR A 176 -6.01 -9.18 -16.59
N TRP A 177 -5.74 -7.88 -16.75
CA TRP A 177 -4.45 -7.40 -17.25
C TRP A 177 -3.29 -7.88 -16.37
N VAL A 178 -3.41 -7.76 -15.04
CA VAL A 178 -2.39 -8.25 -14.11
C VAL A 178 -2.21 -9.76 -14.24
N PHE A 179 -3.31 -10.51 -14.33
CA PHE A 179 -3.27 -11.95 -14.51
C PHE A 179 -2.57 -12.36 -15.82
N ASP A 180 -2.92 -11.73 -16.94
CA ASP A 180 -2.34 -12.04 -18.24
C ASP A 180 -0.87 -11.68 -18.29
N GLU A 181 -0.48 -10.51 -17.77
CA GLU A 181 0.92 -10.05 -17.79
C GLU A 181 1.80 -10.94 -16.89
N THR A 182 1.29 -11.35 -15.73
CA THR A 182 1.99 -12.30 -14.85
C THR A 182 2.11 -13.69 -15.48
N PHE A 183 1.08 -14.15 -16.20
CA PHE A 183 1.14 -15.41 -16.96
C PHE A 183 2.09 -15.34 -18.15
N HIS A 184 2.12 -14.25 -18.90
CA HIS A 184 3.03 -14.09 -20.04
C HIS A 184 4.50 -13.93 -19.61
N CYS A 185 4.73 -13.29 -18.47
CA CYS A 185 6.07 -13.20 -17.87
C CYS A 185 6.56 -14.55 -17.31
N SER A 186 5.68 -15.57 -17.21
CA SER A 186 6.01 -16.93 -16.75
C SER A 186 6.71 -17.82 -17.81
N LEU A 187 7.34 -17.23 -18.82
CA LEU A 187 8.37 -17.89 -19.62
C LEU A 187 9.58 -18.25 -18.73
N TRP A 188 9.53 -19.45 -18.13
CA TRP A 188 10.67 -20.23 -17.63
C TRP A 188 11.67 -19.49 -16.72
N PHE A 189 11.25 -18.89 -15.60
CA PHE A 189 12.22 -18.49 -14.56
C PHE A 189 11.76 -18.86 -13.15
N TRP A 190 12.39 -19.93 -12.62
CA TRP A 190 12.43 -20.21 -11.18
C TRP A 190 13.21 -19.08 -10.50
N LEU A 191 12.48 -18.11 -9.98
CA LEU A 191 13.07 -16.87 -9.53
C LEU A 191 13.78 -17.06 -8.17
N LEU A 192 15.11 -17.20 -8.18
CA LEU A 192 15.93 -17.40 -6.98
C LEU A 192 16.04 -16.11 -6.15
N PHE A 193 15.38 -16.09 -5.00
CA PHE A 193 15.79 -15.25 -3.89
C PHE A 193 16.82 -16.03 -3.07
N TYR A 194 18.03 -15.50 -2.99
CA TYR A 194 18.99 -15.85 -1.95
C TYR A 194 18.91 -14.71 -0.94
N ILE A 195 18.39 -15.00 0.25
CA ILE A 195 18.65 -14.19 1.44
C ILE A 195 20.05 -14.56 1.91
#